data_AF-A0A0K8T7U8-F1
#
_entry.id   AF-A0A0K8T7U8-F1
#
_cell.length_a   1.000
_cell.length_b   1.000
_cell.length_c   1.000
_cell.angle_alpha   90.00
_cell.angle_beta   90.00
_cell.angle_gamma   90.00
#
_symmetry.space_group_name_H-M   'P 1'
#
loop_
_entity.id
_entity.type
_entity.pdbx_description
1 polymer ?
#
loop_
_entity_poly.entity_id
_entity_poly.type
_entity_poly.pdbx_seq_one_letter_code
_entity_poly.pdbx_strand_id
1 'polypeptide(L)'
;NQHQYQLRPVLQAVEMILTLHQLVPASENSDFVVGVYRVLIGAGESHCHLLLACFATGDTWQISVATGLLHSLLACTKSPGSYPTTEMQSHLTFPFWYMLQDDLMTLREAEMRAASPYVVPVYEELCRVLLYKSQQPPDGVSLTASEAELLRIYRQDIADTIVSCYFIVRHYLISLLTNTMARAETWQEVEAVLHVVFALAEMAWSCEDPEKESGEEGDRAIATGIQDDASNSGAAELERTAIISLLLNIPQFALSNKHVINALNHAIGAYSEWWIGHSDVLGQLIPTLVASFQDTETSTSATLALKDITLECTTSMAPFAPSLLMSCQAALAKGHLQQAECVRLMYSIGRLLSVLPYEEMLIQLGNIVTEHTNGIAQALSQPNSNSSKNMVLLRLRMLGTLCVSMYLNDKRKADPPTLLVIQ
;
A
#
# COMPACT_ATOMS: atom_id res chain seq x y z
N ASN A 1 -36.49 21.86 12.11
CA ASN A 1 -36.82 22.43 13.44
C ASN A 1 -36.85 21.44 14.60
N GLN A 2 -37.23 20.16 14.47
CA GLN A 2 -37.08 19.19 15.59
C GLN A 2 -35.64 18.70 15.81
N HIS A 3 -34.81 18.60 14.76
CA HIS A 3 -33.39 18.21 14.89
C HIS A 3 -32.49 19.29 15.55
N GLN A 4 -32.85 20.58 15.42
CA GLN A 4 -32.08 21.68 16.03
C GLN A 4 -32.16 21.70 17.57
N TYR A 5 -33.21 21.15 18.18
CA TYR A 5 -33.39 21.15 19.63
C TYR A 5 -32.58 20.07 20.37
N GLN A 6 -32.04 19.05 19.67
CA GLN A 6 -31.18 18.01 20.25
C GLN A 6 -29.68 18.30 20.09
N LEU A 7 -29.31 19.26 19.24
CA LEU A 7 -27.93 19.61 18.90
C LEU A 7 -27.19 20.32 20.05
N ARG A 8 -27.86 21.28 20.70
CA ARG A 8 -27.22 22.15 21.69
C ARG A 8 -26.73 21.41 22.96
N PRO A 9 -27.51 20.51 23.58
CA PRO A 9 -27.02 19.77 24.77
C PRO A 9 -25.82 18.88 24.46
N VAL A 10 -25.79 18.25 23.28
CA VAL A 10 -24.67 17.42 22.84
C VAL A 10 -23.41 18.27 22.68
N LEU A 11 -23.50 19.40 21.98
CA LEU A 11 -22.36 20.30 21.79
C LEU A 11 -21.87 20.91 23.12
N GLN A 12 -22.75 21.20 24.07
CA GLN A 12 -22.35 21.64 25.42
C GLN A 12 -21.59 20.53 26.19
N ALA A 13 -22.00 19.28 26.04
CA ALA A 13 -21.28 18.15 26.62
C ALA A 13 -19.90 17.98 25.98
N VAL A 14 -19.80 18.06 24.64
CA VAL A 14 -18.52 18.03 23.92
C VAL A 14 -17.61 19.17 24.36
N GLU A 15 -18.12 20.40 24.45
CA GLU A 15 -17.38 21.57 24.94
C GLU A 15 -16.81 21.35 26.35
N MET A 16 -17.60 20.77 27.25
CA MET A 16 -17.13 20.40 28.59
C MET A 16 -16.01 19.35 28.53
N ILE A 17 -16.13 18.32 27.69
CA ILE A 17 -15.08 17.31 27.50
C ILE A 17 -13.81 17.94 26.91
N LEU A 18 -13.94 18.90 25.99
CA LEU A 18 -12.81 19.65 25.42
C LEU A 18 -12.02 20.42 26.49
N THR A 19 -12.67 20.90 27.57
CA THR A 19 -11.94 21.51 28.69
C THR A 19 -11.06 20.49 29.43
N LEU A 20 -11.44 19.21 29.48
CA LEU A 20 -10.61 18.14 30.07
C LEU A 20 -9.39 17.84 29.21
N HIS A 21 -9.51 17.92 27.88
CA HIS A 21 -8.39 17.73 26.96
C HIS A 21 -7.25 18.74 27.21
N GLN A 22 -7.56 19.95 27.68
CA GLN A 22 -6.53 20.95 28.03
C GLN A 22 -5.60 20.48 29.17
N LEU A 23 -6.03 19.51 29.98
CA LEU A 23 -5.25 18.93 31.08
C LEU A 23 -4.36 17.77 30.63
N VAL A 24 -4.61 17.20 29.44
CA VAL A 24 -3.89 16.03 28.92
C VAL A 24 -2.38 16.28 28.78
N PRO A 25 -1.90 17.41 28.19
CA PRO A 25 -0.47 17.64 28.02
C PRO A 25 0.34 17.69 29.33
N ALA A 26 -0.31 18.02 30.45
CA ALA A 26 0.33 18.12 31.76
C ALA A 26 0.19 16.85 32.61
N SER A 27 -0.53 15.84 32.13
CA SER A 27 -0.83 14.62 32.89
C SER A 27 0.17 13.50 32.60
N GLU A 28 0.82 12.98 33.64
CA GLU A 28 1.62 11.75 33.56
C GLU A 28 0.75 10.48 33.71
N ASN A 29 -0.52 10.63 34.08
CA ASN A 29 -1.43 9.50 34.26
C ASN A 29 -1.98 9.01 32.92
N SER A 30 -1.44 7.90 32.43
CA SER A 30 -1.85 7.26 31.16
C SER A 30 -3.33 6.87 31.13
N ASP A 31 -3.88 6.33 32.22
CA ASP A 31 -5.30 5.94 32.30
C ASP A 31 -6.22 7.15 32.16
N PHE A 32 -5.84 8.28 32.77
CA PHE A 32 -6.57 9.54 32.61
C PHE A 32 -6.52 10.02 31.15
N VAL A 33 -5.35 10.04 30.53
CA VAL A 33 -5.17 10.47 29.13
C VAL A 33 -6.00 9.60 28.18
N VAL A 34 -5.89 8.27 28.30
CA VAL A 34 -6.68 7.33 27.50
C VAL A 34 -8.18 7.48 27.77
N GLY A 35 -8.57 7.70 29.03
CA GLY A 35 -9.96 7.95 29.42
C GLY A 35 -10.55 9.19 28.74
N VAL A 36 -9.82 10.31 28.74
CA VAL A 36 -10.24 11.56 28.06
C VAL A 36 -10.38 11.33 26.56
N TYR A 37 -9.40 10.70 25.91
CA TYR A 37 -9.47 10.43 24.47
C TYR A 37 -10.61 9.47 24.12
N ARG A 38 -10.87 8.43 24.91
CA ARG A 38 -12.01 7.51 24.67
C ARG A 38 -13.36 8.23 24.73
N VAL A 39 -13.51 9.19 25.64
CA VAL A 39 -14.76 9.99 25.72
C VAL A 39 -14.89 10.91 24.50
N LEU A 40 -13.80 11.55 24.06
CA LEU A 40 -13.79 12.35 22.84
C LEU A 40 -14.11 11.52 21.59
N ILE A 41 -13.48 10.34 21.45
CA ILE A 41 -13.71 9.41 20.35
C ILE A 41 -15.18 8.96 20.36
N GLY A 42 -15.69 8.51 21.51
CA GLY A 42 -17.08 8.09 21.63
C GLY A 42 -18.08 9.20 21.29
N ALA A 43 -17.78 10.45 21.65
CA ALA A 43 -18.59 11.60 21.25
C ALA A 43 -18.53 11.86 19.75
N GLY A 44 -17.34 11.73 19.14
CA GLY A 44 -17.13 11.85 17.70
C GLY A 44 -17.88 10.80 16.90
N GLU A 45 -17.68 9.53 17.24
CA GLU A 45 -18.28 8.38 16.55
C GLU A 45 -19.81 8.34 16.70
N SER A 46 -20.34 8.71 17.87
CA SER A 46 -21.79 8.68 18.09
C SER A 46 -22.55 9.80 17.35
N HIS A 47 -21.85 10.87 16.97
CA HIS A 47 -22.45 12.11 16.49
C HIS A 47 -21.72 12.69 15.26
N CYS A 48 -21.09 11.87 14.44
CA CYS A 48 -20.24 12.32 13.34
C CYS A 48 -20.99 13.22 12.33
N HIS A 49 -22.15 12.80 11.82
CA HIS A 49 -23.02 13.66 10.99
C HIS A 49 -23.41 14.99 11.66
N LEU A 50 -23.56 15.01 12.99
CA LEU A 50 -23.88 16.23 13.74
C LEU A 50 -22.71 17.23 13.66
N LEU A 51 -21.48 16.74 13.80
CA LEU A 51 -20.26 17.53 13.69
C LEU A 51 -20.12 18.11 12.28
N LEU A 52 -20.37 17.31 11.25
CA LEU A 52 -20.34 17.77 9.86
C LEU A 52 -21.41 18.84 9.60
N ALA A 53 -22.62 18.65 10.12
CA ALA A 53 -23.70 19.62 9.99
C ALA A 53 -23.37 20.97 10.65
N CYS A 54 -22.56 20.99 11.72
CA CYS A 54 -22.15 22.23 12.40
C CYS A 54 -21.47 23.22 11.44
N PHE A 55 -20.68 22.72 10.48
CA PHE A 55 -19.96 23.56 9.53
C PHE A 55 -20.87 24.28 8.53
N ALA A 56 -22.07 23.76 8.28
CA ALA A 56 -23.05 24.38 7.40
C ALA A 56 -23.98 25.38 8.13
N THR A 57 -23.94 25.46 9.47
CA THR A 57 -24.88 26.30 10.22
C THR A 57 -24.57 27.80 10.20
N GLY A 58 -23.32 28.17 9.94
CA GLY A 58 -22.83 29.55 10.09
C GLY A 58 -22.70 30.02 11.54
N ASP A 59 -23.01 29.18 12.54
CA ASP A 59 -22.85 29.48 13.96
C ASP A 59 -21.40 29.25 14.40
N THR A 60 -20.72 30.34 14.75
CA THR A 60 -19.30 30.32 15.15
C THR A 60 -19.05 29.42 16.36
N TRP A 61 -20.00 29.33 17.30
CA TRP A 61 -19.83 28.46 18.49
C TRP A 61 -19.86 26.99 18.09
N GLN A 62 -20.81 26.58 17.27
CA GLN A 62 -20.93 25.18 16.82
C GLN A 62 -19.71 24.75 16.00
N ILE A 63 -19.27 25.62 15.09
CA ILE A 63 -18.05 25.43 14.29
C ILE A 63 -16.83 25.28 15.21
N SER A 64 -16.72 26.13 16.24
CA SER A 64 -15.60 26.07 17.20
C SER A 64 -15.59 24.76 18.00
N VAL A 65 -16.74 24.27 18.45
CA VAL A 65 -16.83 23.01 19.19
C VAL A 65 -16.48 21.83 18.29
N ALA A 66 -17.05 21.77 17.07
CA ALA A 66 -16.75 20.70 16.12
C ALA A 66 -15.26 20.68 15.71
N THR A 67 -14.69 21.84 15.42
CA THR A 67 -13.26 21.98 15.10
C THR A 67 -12.38 21.61 16.30
N GLY A 68 -12.76 22.01 17.51
CA GLY A 68 -12.06 21.65 18.73
C GLY A 68 -12.01 20.13 18.95
N LEU A 69 -13.10 19.42 18.63
CA LEU A 69 -13.14 17.96 18.69
C LEU A 69 -12.19 17.33 17.66
N LEU A 70 -12.26 17.74 16.39
CA LEU A 70 -11.36 17.22 15.35
C LEU A 70 -9.88 17.42 15.71
N HIS A 71 -9.51 18.60 16.21
CA HIS A 71 -8.14 18.88 16.65
C HIS A 71 -7.73 18.06 17.88
N SER A 72 -8.66 17.76 18.79
CA SER A 72 -8.36 16.95 19.98
C SER A 72 -8.17 15.48 19.61
N LEU A 73 -8.94 14.97 18.65
CA LEU A 73 -8.75 13.62 18.11
C LEU A 73 -7.43 13.52 17.33
N LEU A 74 -7.11 14.53 16.51
CA LEU A 74 -5.82 14.62 15.84
C LEU A 74 -4.65 14.69 16.84
N ALA A 75 -4.82 15.40 17.97
CA ALA A 75 -3.82 15.43 19.04
C ALA A 75 -3.58 14.02 19.65
N CYS A 76 -4.62 13.19 19.74
CA CYS A 76 -4.48 11.79 20.15
C CYS A 76 -3.60 11.00 19.19
N THR A 77 -3.87 11.07 17.88
CA THR A 77 -3.05 10.42 16.84
C THR A 77 -1.61 10.92 16.86
N LYS A 78 -1.42 12.21 17.15
CA LYS A 78 -0.13 12.91 17.29
C LYS A 78 0.59 12.68 18.62
N SER A 79 0.06 11.83 19.49
CA SER A 79 0.67 11.55 20.78
C SER A 79 2.17 11.31 20.65
N PRO A 80 3.02 11.95 21.47
CA PRO A 80 4.46 11.80 21.35
C PRO A 80 4.89 10.37 21.68
N GLY A 81 5.96 9.92 21.03
CA GLY A 81 6.49 8.55 21.19
C GLY A 81 6.20 7.65 19.99
N SER A 82 6.71 6.43 20.08
CA SER A 82 6.58 5.35 19.12
C SER A 82 5.66 4.26 19.67
N TYR A 83 4.64 3.92 18.91
CA TYR A 83 3.81 2.74 19.16
C TYR A 83 4.62 1.46 18.87
N PRO A 84 4.46 0.37 19.65
CA PRO A 84 3.68 0.23 20.88
C PRO A 84 4.49 0.50 22.16
N THR A 85 5.74 0.97 22.05
CA THR A 85 6.72 0.91 23.14
C THR A 85 6.58 2.05 24.15
N THR A 86 6.36 3.27 23.67
CA THR A 86 6.34 4.49 24.50
C THR A 86 4.98 5.16 24.54
N GLU A 87 4.09 4.82 23.61
CA GLU A 87 2.69 5.26 23.57
C GLU A 87 1.81 4.17 22.96
N MET A 88 0.56 4.09 23.39
CA MET A 88 -0.40 3.09 22.90
C MET A 88 -1.77 3.71 22.55
N GLN A 89 -1.88 5.03 22.46
CA GLN A 89 -3.16 5.71 22.32
C GLN A 89 -3.44 6.19 20.90
N SER A 90 -2.43 6.40 20.06
CA SER A 90 -2.62 6.94 18.72
C SER A 90 -3.56 6.09 17.85
N HIS A 91 -3.51 4.77 17.99
CA HIS A 91 -4.35 3.81 17.26
C HIS A 91 -5.85 3.93 17.60
N LEU A 92 -6.21 4.49 18.76
CA LEU A 92 -7.61 4.57 19.21
C LEU A 92 -8.50 5.40 18.28
N THR A 93 -7.88 6.27 17.47
CA THR A 93 -8.59 7.22 16.60
C THR A 93 -8.86 6.74 15.18
N PHE A 94 -8.27 5.61 14.76
CA PHE A 94 -8.38 5.14 13.38
C PHE A 94 -9.84 4.84 12.95
N PRO A 95 -10.68 4.19 13.77
CA PRO A 95 -12.09 3.98 13.40
C PRO A 95 -12.86 5.29 13.19
N PHE A 96 -12.58 6.31 14.00
CA PHE A 96 -13.17 7.64 13.84
C PHE A 96 -12.77 8.28 12.50
N TRP A 97 -11.50 8.21 12.09
CA TRP A 97 -11.05 8.83 10.83
C TRP A 97 -11.67 8.17 9.60
N TYR A 98 -11.86 6.85 9.64
CA TYR A 98 -12.59 6.11 8.62
C TYR A 98 -14.06 6.56 8.57
N MET A 99 -14.74 6.56 9.72
CA MET A 99 -16.15 6.97 9.82
C MET A 99 -16.38 8.41 9.36
N LEU A 100 -15.50 9.33 9.75
CA LEU A 100 -15.58 10.73 9.33
C LEU A 100 -15.46 10.87 7.81
N GLN A 101 -14.59 10.08 7.18
CA GLN A 101 -14.45 10.09 5.73
C GLN A 101 -15.69 9.52 5.04
N ASP A 102 -16.23 8.39 5.53
CA ASP A 102 -17.43 7.77 4.98
C ASP A 102 -18.63 8.75 5.05
N ASP A 103 -18.89 9.30 6.25
CA ASP A 103 -19.97 10.28 6.46
C ASP A 103 -19.78 11.53 5.60
N LEU A 104 -18.55 12.01 5.42
CA LEU A 104 -18.23 13.17 4.59
C LEU A 104 -18.61 12.93 3.11
N MET A 105 -18.39 11.71 2.61
CA MET A 105 -18.74 11.33 1.22
C MET A 105 -20.26 11.20 0.99
N THR A 106 -21.04 11.04 2.06
CA THR A 106 -22.52 11.04 1.99
C THR A 106 -23.14 12.45 1.94
N LEU A 107 -22.37 13.49 2.23
CA LEU A 107 -22.87 14.87 2.26
C LEU A 107 -23.27 15.37 0.87
N ARG A 108 -24.20 16.33 0.84
CA ARG A 108 -24.51 17.08 -0.39
C ARG A 108 -23.36 18.04 -0.69
N GLU A 109 -23.18 18.40 -1.96
CA GLU A 109 -22.11 19.31 -2.40
C GLU A 109 -22.02 20.61 -1.59
N ALA A 110 -23.16 21.22 -1.25
CA ALA A 110 -23.18 22.47 -0.49
C ALA A 110 -22.68 22.29 0.95
N GLU A 111 -23.01 21.16 1.58
CA GLU A 111 -22.58 20.81 2.95
C GLU A 111 -21.10 20.43 2.95
N MET A 112 -20.67 19.64 1.96
CA MET A 112 -19.27 19.29 1.74
C MET A 112 -18.41 20.54 1.53
N ARG A 113 -18.87 21.49 0.71
CA ARG A 113 -18.18 22.77 0.48
C ARG A 113 -18.08 23.61 1.76
N ALA A 114 -19.07 23.54 2.64
CA ALA A 114 -19.05 24.24 3.93
C ALA A 114 -18.10 23.57 4.95
N ALA A 115 -18.02 22.24 4.95
CA ALA A 115 -17.15 21.47 5.84
C ALA A 115 -15.67 21.46 5.41
N SER A 116 -15.40 21.50 4.10
CA SER A 116 -14.06 21.37 3.52
C SER A 116 -12.99 22.28 4.16
N PRO A 117 -13.21 23.59 4.41
CA PRO A 117 -12.20 24.46 5.04
C PRO A 117 -11.74 24.02 6.44
N TYR A 118 -12.55 23.20 7.13
CA TYR A 118 -12.27 22.73 8.48
C TYR A 118 -11.75 21.29 8.48
N VAL A 119 -12.24 20.46 7.56
CA VAL A 119 -11.89 19.03 7.51
C VAL A 119 -10.61 18.78 6.71
N VAL A 120 -10.43 19.44 5.56
CA VAL A 120 -9.26 19.22 4.69
C VAL A 120 -7.93 19.45 5.43
N PRO A 121 -7.72 20.57 6.16
CA PRO A 121 -6.46 20.77 6.89
C PRO A 121 -6.19 19.73 7.98
N VAL A 122 -7.25 19.17 8.58
CA VAL A 122 -7.12 18.09 9.58
C VAL A 122 -6.64 16.81 8.91
N TYR A 123 -7.17 16.46 7.73
CA TYR A 123 -6.71 15.29 6.96
C TYR A 123 -5.31 15.47 6.37
N GLU A 124 -4.93 16.67 5.93
CA GLU A 124 -3.55 16.96 5.50
C GLU A 124 -2.56 16.73 6.65
N GLU A 125 -2.86 17.24 7.83
CA GLU A 125 -2.01 17.03 9.00
C GLU A 125 -2.06 15.57 9.48
N LEU A 126 -3.20 14.90 9.36
CA LEU A 126 -3.33 13.48 9.64
C LEU A 126 -2.40 12.65 8.74
N CYS A 127 -2.41 12.86 7.43
CA CYS A 127 -1.48 12.22 6.49
C CYS A 127 -0.01 12.41 6.90
N ARG A 128 0.37 13.63 7.28
CA ARG A 128 1.75 13.94 7.73
C ARG A 128 2.13 13.15 8.97
N VAL A 129 1.21 13.03 9.92
CA VAL A 129 1.42 12.33 11.19
C VAL A 129 1.44 10.83 11.00
N LEU A 130 0.51 10.28 10.21
CA LEU A 130 0.44 8.86 9.92
C LEU A 130 1.67 8.38 9.15
N LEU A 131 2.16 9.16 8.16
CA LEU A 131 3.40 8.86 7.46
C LEU A 131 4.58 8.77 8.43
N TYR A 132 4.72 9.73 9.35
CA TYR A 132 5.76 9.69 10.39
C TYR A 132 5.59 8.49 11.34
N LYS A 133 4.38 8.23 11.81
CA LYS A 133 4.06 7.11 12.72
C LYS A 133 4.21 5.73 12.07
N SER A 134 4.18 5.66 10.75
CA SER A 134 4.39 4.42 9.99
C SER A 134 5.86 4.02 9.84
N GLN A 135 6.81 4.89 10.22
CA GLN A 135 8.23 4.61 10.12
C GLN A 135 8.62 3.41 10.99
N GLN A 136 9.55 2.60 10.46
CA GLN A 136 10.19 1.54 11.23
C GLN A 136 10.95 2.10 12.44
N PRO A 137 11.24 1.28 13.46
CA PRO A 137 12.01 1.72 14.60
C PRO A 137 13.38 2.32 14.18
N PRO A 138 13.88 3.34 14.90
CA PRO A 138 15.23 3.83 14.70
C PRO A 138 16.28 2.74 14.88
N ASP A 139 17.44 2.91 14.23
CA ASP A 139 18.55 1.98 14.36
C ASP A 139 18.95 1.79 15.83
N GLY A 140 19.15 0.54 16.24
CA GLY A 140 19.49 0.17 17.63
C GLY A 140 18.28 -0.06 18.54
N VAL A 141 17.06 0.22 18.10
CA VAL A 141 15.84 -0.14 18.84
C VAL A 141 15.40 -1.55 18.45
N SER A 142 15.52 -2.50 19.37
CA SER A 142 15.02 -3.87 19.18
C SER A 142 13.65 -4.05 19.80
N LEU A 143 12.69 -4.54 19.00
CA LEU A 143 11.37 -4.92 19.48
C LEU A 143 11.35 -6.39 19.92
N THR A 144 10.54 -6.69 20.94
CA THR A 144 10.13 -8.07 21.21
C THR A 144 9.22 -8.59 20.10
N ALA A 145 9.06 -9.91 19.99
CA ALA A 145 8.17 -10.50 18.97
C ALA A 145 6.72 -9.99 19.08
N SER A 146 6.24 -9.75 20.30
CA SER A 146 4.90 -9.19 20.54
C SER A 146 4.81 -7.73 20.10
N GLU A 147 5.81 -6.91 20.39
CA GLU A 147 5.84 -5.50 19.98
C GLU A 147 5.99 -5.36 18.46
N ALA A 148 6.79 -6.21 17.83
CA ALA A 148 6.92 -6.26 16.38
C ALA A 148 5.60 -6.61 15.70
N GLU A 149 4.82 -7.55 16.25
CA GLU A 149 3.50 -7.89 15.71
C GLU A 149 2.48 -6.76 15.94
N LEU A 150 2.49 -6.13 17.11
CA LEU A 150 1.65 -4.94 17.36
C LEU A 150 1.99 -3.80 16.40
N LEU A 151 3.28 -3.53 16.16
CA LEU A 151 3.71 -2.54 15.18
C LEU A 151 3.25 -2.93 13.77
N ARG A 152 3.34 -4.20 13.38
CA ARG A 152 2.86 -4.67 12.08
C ARG A 152 1.36 -4.39 11.88
N ILE A 153 0.55 -4.68 12.89
CA ILE A 153 -0.90 -4.40 12.88
C ILE A 153 -1.14 -2.89 12.80
N TYR A 154 -0.47 -2.11 13.66
CA TYR A 154 -0.59 -0.65 13.66
C TYR A 154 -0.24 -0.01 12.31
N ARG A 155 0.81 -0.50 11.64
CA ARG A 155 1.19 -0.04 10.29
C ARG A 155 0.16 -0.42 9.21
N GLN A 156 -0.54 -1.54 9.37
CA GLN A 156 -1.66 -1.90 8.51
C GLN A 156 -2.84 -0.94 8.74
N ASP A 157 -3.22 -0.69 9.99
CA ASP A 157 -4.31 0.25 10.28
C ASP A 157 -3.99 1.68 9.80
N ILE A 158 -2.72 2.09 9.88
CA ILE A 158 -2.24 3.34 9.27
C ILE A 158 -2.45 3.32 7.75
N ALA A 159 -2.05 2.25 7.07
CA ALA A 159 -2.20 2.14 5.62
C ALA A 159 -3.67 2.28 5.20
N ASP A 160 -4.58 1.57 5.88
CA ASP A 160 -6.02 1.62 5.63
C ASP A 160 -6.60 3.02 5.90
N THR A 161 -6.13 3.69 6.96
CA THR A 161 -6.52 5.07 7.28
C THR A 161 -6.00 6.06 6.22
N ILE A 162 -4.78 5.89 5.72
CA ILE A 162 -4.21 6.74 4.66
C ILE A 162 -4.97 6.55 3.34
N VAL A 163 -5.38 5.32 3.00
CA VAL A 163 -6.27 5.06 1.86
C VAL A 163 -7.57 5.85 2.00
N SER A 164 -8.15 5.92 3.20
CA SER A 164 -9.32 6.77 3.45
C SER A 164 -8.98 8.25 3.24
N CYS A 165 -7.82 8.71 3.73
CA CYS A 165 -7.36 10.09 3.53
C CYS A 165 -7.13 10.44 2.05
N TYR A 166 -6.73 9.47 1.21
CA TYR A 166 -6.50 9.67 -0.21
C TYR A 166 -7.74 10.20 -0.93
N PHE A 167 -8.96 9.80 -0.51
CA PHE A 167 -10.20 10.31 -1.08
C PHE A 167 -10.51 11.77 -0.70
N ILE A 168 -9.86 12.33 0.33
CA ILE A 168 -10.10 13.71 0.78
C ILE A 168 -8.96 14.64 0.35
N VAL A 169 -7.70 14.18 0.46
CA VAL A 169 -6.50 15.02 0.30
C VAL A 169 -5.48 14.42 -0.68
N ARG A 170 -5.94 13.80 -1.77
CA ARG A 170 -5.14 13.13 -2.81
C ARG A 170 -3.89 13.92 -3.23
N HIS A 171 -4.09 15.12 -3.78
CA HIS A 171 -3.01 15.99 -4.27
C HIS A 171 -1.96 16.29 -3.18
N TYR A 172 -2.43 16.61 -1.97
CA TYR A 172 -1.53 16.89 -0.84
C TYR A 172 -0.76 15.64 -0.43
N LEU A 173 -1.39 14.47 -0.35
CA LEU A 173 -0.74 13.22 0.01
C LEU A 173 0.37 12.87 -0.98
N ILE A 174 0.13 12.98 -2.29
CA ILE A 174 1.16 12.72 -3.31
C ILE A 174 2.31 13.73 -3.19
N SER A 175 2.00 15.01 -2.97
CA SER A 175 3.01 16.05 -2.71
C SER A 175 3.81 15.75 -1.44
N LEU A 176 3.17 15.29 -0.37
CA LEU A 176 3.84 14.89 0.86
C LEU A 176 4.80 13.72 0.64
N LEU A 177 4.37 12.68 -0.08
CA LEU A 177 5.20 11.50 -0.37
C LEU A 177 6.41 11.85 -1.23
N THR A 178 6.20 12.63 -2.29
CA THR A 178 7.27 13.11 -3.20
C THR A 178 8.29 14.00 -2.48
N ASN A 179 7.83 14.96 -1.67
CA ASN A 179 8.72 15.80 -0.88
C ASN A 179 9.48 15.01 0.19
N THR A 180 8.83 14.03 0.84
CA THR A 180 9.47 13.19 1.85
C THR A 180 10.54 12.30 1.21
N MET A 181 10.25 11.65 0.07
CA MET A 181 11.21 10.84 -0.66
C MET A 181 12.43 11.66 -1.11
N ALA A 182 12.21 12.86 -1.67
CA ALA A 182 13.27 13.72 -2.17
C ALA A 182 14.18 14.28 -1.06
N ARG A 183 13.68 14.39 0.17
CA ARG A 183 14.38 14.97 1.32
C ARG A 183 14.79 13.93 2.37
N ALA A 184 14.54 12.65 2.12
CA ALA A 184 14.80 11.60 3.09
C ALA A 184 16.30 11.56 3.46
N GLU A 185 16.57 11.57 4.75
CA GLU A 185 17.92 11.43 5.31
C GLU A 185 18.12 10.02 5.90
N THR A 186 17.03 9.31 6.15
CA THR A 186 17.02 7.98 6.78
C THR A 186 16.34 6.94 5.90
N TRP A 187 16.71 5.67 6.07
CA TRP A 187 16.06 4.58 5.34
C TRP A 187 14.62 4.36 5.82
N GLN A 188 14.31 4.72 7.07
CA GLN A 188 12.98 4.66 7.66
C GLN A 188 11.99 5.60 6.96
N GLU A 189 12.43 6.81 6.60
CA GLU A 189 11.62 7.75 5.82
C GLU A 189 11.31 7.21 4.43
N VAL A 190 12.32 6.66 3.75
CA VAL A 190 12.15 6.04 2.43
C VAL A 190 11.20 4.84 2.51
N GLU A 191 11.40 3.97 3.50
CA GLU A 191 10.56 2.78 3.70
C GLU A 191 9.11 3.15 4.04
N ALA A 192 8.88 4.19 4.85
CA ALA A 192 7.54 4.67 5.17
C ALA A 192 6.81 5.19 3.93
N VAL A 193 7.51 5.93 3.05
CA VAL A 193 6.93 6.36 1.77
C VAL A 193 6.56 5.15 0.91
N LEU A 194 7.45 4.15 0.79
CA LEU A 194 7.16 2.94 0.02
C LEU A 194 6.02 2.11 0.61
N HIS A 195 5.91 2.04 1.94
CA HIS A 195 4.80 1.39 2.65
C HIS A 195 3.46 2.04 2.29
N VAL A 196 3.41 3.38 2.27
CA VAL A 196 2.21 4.10 1.84
C VAL A 196 1.94 3.93 0.34
N VAL A 197 2.97 4.01 -0.51
CA VAL A 197 2.81 3.81 -1.96
C VAL A 197 2.27 2.41 -2.27
N PHE A 198 2.71 1.39 -1.54
CA PHE A 198 2.16 0.03 -1.62
C PHE A 198 0.68 0.00 -1.23
N ALA A 199 0.29 0.67 -0.14
CA ALA A 199 -1.12 0.73 0.28
C ALA A 199 -2.02 1.43 -0.74
N LEU A 200 -1.50 2.40 -1.49
CA LEU A 200 -2.24 3.13 -2.53
C LEU A 200 -2.37 2.36 -3.85
N ALA A 201 -1.71 1.21 -4.02
CA ALA A 201 -1.70 0.47 -5.27
C ALA A 201 -3.12 0.10 -5.74
N GLU A 202 -4.00 -0.32 -4.82
CA GLU A 202 -5.39 -0.69 -5.16
C GLU A 202 -6.25 0.53 -5.55
N MET A 203 -5.87 1.74 -5.12
CA MET A 203 -6.61 2.97 -5.41
C MET A 203 -6.18 3.63 -6.72
N ALA A 204 -4.92 3.44 -7.12
CA ALA A 204 -4.34 4.11 -8.28
C ALA A 204 -4.90 3.60 -9.62
N TRP A 205 -5.60 2.45 -9.64
CA TRP A 205 -5.91 1.70 -10.86
C TRP A 205 -7.33 1.13 -10.96
N SER A 206 -8.38 1.89 -10.62
CA SER A 206 -9.71 1.56 -11.17
C SER A 206 -9.64 1.71 -12.70
N CYS A 207 -9.25 0.63 -13.37
CA CYS A 207 -8.87 0.58 -14.77
C CYS A 207 -10.03 1.07 -15.62
N GLU A 208 -9.77 2.11 -16.40
CA GLU A 208 -10.67 2.72 -17.37
C GLU A 208 -11.07 1.66 -18.41
N ASP A 209 -12.28 1.11 -18.27
CA ASP A 209 -13.12 0.86 -19.45
C ASP A 209 -13.74 2.23 -19.78
N PRO A 210 -13.24 2.98 -20.79
CA PRO A 210 -13.86 4.25 -21.20
C PRO A 210 -15.31 4.08 -21.70
N GLU A 211 -15.79 2.84 -21.85
CA GLU A 211 -17.19 2.52 -22.16
C GLU A 211 -18.09 2.27 -20.92
N LYS A 212 -17.54 2.21 -19.70
CA LYS A 212 -18.29 1.99 -18.45
C LYS A 212 -18.43 3.23 -17.57
N GLU A 213 -18.30 4.43 -18.14
CA GLU A 213 -18.74 5.67 -17.49
C GLU A 213 -20.28 5.76 -17.40
N SER A 214 -20.89 4.87 -16.64
CA SER A 214 -22.29 4.99 -16.22
C SER A 214 -22.51 4.61 -14.76
N GLY A 215 -21.49 4.78 -13.90
CA GLY A 215 -21.58 4.59 -12.46
C GLY A 215 -20.96 5.76 -11.71
N GLU A 216 -21.78 6.59 -11.07
CA GLU A 216 -21.48 7.88 -10.44
C GLU A 216 -20.57 7.82 -9.18
N GLU A 217 -19.77 6.76 -8.97
CA GLU A 217 -19.10 6.50 -7.69
C GLU A 217 -17.56 6.63 -7.70
N GLY A 218 -16.92 6.80 -8.86
CA GLY A 218 -15.46 6.64 -8.98
C GLY A 218 -14.57 7.85 -8.59
N ASP A 219 -15.08 9.09 -8.62
CA ASP A 219 -14.19 10.27 -8.56
C ASP A 219 -14.68 11.39 -7.63
N ARG A 220 -15.32 11.02 -6.51
CA ARG A 220 -15.66 11.96 -5.43
C ARG A 220 -14.46 12.27 -4.53
N ALA A 221 -13.30 12.53 -5.10
CA ALA A 221 -12.27 13.21 -4.32
C ALA A 221 -12.78 14.63 -4.00
N ILE A 222 -12.55 15.13 -2.78
CA ILE A 222 -12.88 16.53 -2.45
C ILE A 222 -11.90 17.41 -3.23
N ALA A 223 -12.23 17.68 -4.49
CA ALA A 223 -11.50 18.57 -5.35
C ALA A 223 -11.36 19.91 -4.61
N THR A 224 -10.12 20.30 -4.36
CA THR A 224 -9.73 21.56 -3.75
C THR A 224 -10.05 22.71 -4.69
N GLY A 225 -11.34 22.99 -4.92
CA GLY A 225 -11.81 24.18 -5.64
C GLY A 225 -11.33 24.34 -7.09
N ILE A 226 -10.80 23.30 -7.73
CA ILE A 226 -10.55 23.32 -9.17
C ILE A 226 -11.86 22.91 -9.84
N GLN A 227 -12.39 23.81 -10.66
CA GLN A 227 -13.61 23.58 -11.44
C GLN A 227 -13.48 22.30 -12.25
N ASP A 228 -14.50 21.44 -12.19
CA ASP A 228 -14.70 20.31 -13.08
C ASP A 228 -14.89 20.82 -14.52
N ASP A 229 -13.79 21.17 -15.17
CA ASP A 229 -13.70 21.21 -16.62
C ASP A 229 -13.19 19.83 -17.08
N ALA A 230 -13.84 19.27 -18.09
CA ALA A 230 -13.60 17.95 -18.70
C ALA A 230 -12.19 17.77 -19.32
N SER A 231 -11.20 18.56 -18.90
CA SER A 231 -9.76 18.46 -19.17
C SER A 231 -8.98 17.68 -18.09
N ASN A 232 -9.66 17.08 -17.11
CA ASN A 232 -9.05 16.53 -15.89
C ASN A 232 -8.31 15.18 -16.04
N SER A 233 -8.37 14.54 -17.22
CA SER A 233 -7.62 13.29 -17.49
C SER A 233 -6.10 13.48 -17.37
N GLY A 234 -5.59 14.66 -17.71
CA GLY A 234 -4.17 14.97 -17.57
C GLY A 234 -3.71 15.08 -16.12
N ALA A 235 -4.56 15.54 -15.20
CA ALA A 235 -4.21 15.67 -13.79
C ALA A 235 -4.11 14.31 -13.10
N ALA A 236 -5.07 13.41 -13.34
CA ALA A 236 -5.03 12.05 -12.82
C ALA A 236 -3.81 11.27 -13.34
N GLU A 237 -3.45 11.45 -14.61
CA GLU A 237 -2.27 10.81 -15.18
C GLU A 237 -0.95 11.36 -14.60
N LEU A 238 -0.88 12.67 -14.34
CA LEU A 238 0.25 13.30 -13.65
C LEU A 238 0.42 12.75 -12.23
N GLU A 239 -0.68 12.53 -11.51
CA GLU A 239 -0.67 11.95 -10.17
C GLU A 239 -0.20 10.50 -10.15
N ARG A 240 -0.74 9.68 -11.06
CA ARG A 240 -0.30 8.28 -11.26
C ARG A 240 1.19 8.22 -11.59
N THR A 241 1.64 9.06 -12.52
CA THR A 241 3.06 9.18 -12.88
C THR A 241 3.92 9.59 -11.70
N ALA A 242 3.45 10.52 -10.86
CA ALA A 242 4.15 10.95 -9.66
C ALA A 242 4.32 9.79 -8.67
N ILE A 243 3.28 8.98 -8.44
CA ILE A 243 3.36 7.79 -7.58
C ILE A 243 4.37 6.78 -8.12
N ILE A 244 4.31 6.46 -9.42
CA ILE A 244 5.28 5.55 -10.05
C ILE A 244 6.71 6.09 -9.98
N SER A 245 6.89 7.41 -10.12
CA SER A 245 8.21 8.03 -10.03
C SER A 245 8.87 7.82 -8.67
N LEU A 246 8.10 7.61 -7.59
CA LEU A 246 8.63 7.27 -6.27
C LEU A 246 9.30 5.90 -6.25
N LEU A 247 8.85 4.95 -7.08
CA LEU A 247 9.43 3.62 -7.19
C LEU A 247 10.76 3.62 -7.96
N LEU A 248 10.97 4.61 -8.83
CA LEU A 248 12.17 4.76 -9.64
C LEU A 248 13.24 5.62 -8.97
N ASN A 249 12.81 6.63 -8.21
CA ASN A 249 13.70 7.66 -7.64
C ASN A 249 14.06 7.39 -6.17
N ILE A 250 14.43 6.16 -5.86
CA ILE A 250 14.78 5.77 -4.49
C ILE A 250 16.22 6.24 -4.19
N PRO A 251 16.46 6.93 -3.07
CA PRO A 251 17.80 7.35 -2.70
C PRO A 251 18.78 6.16 -2.61
N GLN A 252 19.94 6.29 -3.26
CA GLN A 252 20.92 5.19 -3.34
C GLN A 252 21.39 4.70 -1.96
N PHE A 253 21.48 5.59 -0.98
CA PHE A 253 21.87 5.22 0.39
C PHE A 253 20.87 4.26 1.05
N ALA A 254 19.59 4.31 0.65
CA ALA A 254 18.54 3.49 1.21
C ALA A 254 18.47 2.09 0.56
N LEU A 255 18.97 1.95 -0.68
CA LEU A 255 18.97 0.69 -1.44
C LEU A 255 19.94 -0.38 -0.91
N SER A 256 20.68 -0.11 0.17
CA SER A 256 21.39 -1.16 0.93
C SER A 256 20.55 -1.79 2.02
N ASN A 257 19.46 -1.13 2.46
CA ASN A 257 18.63 -1.60 3.55
C ASN A 257 17.59 -2.61 3.06
N LYS A 258 17.52 -3.78 3.72
CA LYS A 258 16.62 -4.87 3.32
C LYS A 258 15.14 -4.55 3.50
N HIS A 259 14.76 -3.73 4.47
CA HIS A 259 13.38 -3.28 4.65
C HIS A 259 12.94 -2.40 3.48
N VAL A 260 13.80 -1.49 3.03
CA VAL A 260 13.53 -0.65 1.84
C VAL A 260 13.38 -1.51 0.59
N ILE A 261 14.30 -2.45 0.36
CA ILE A 261 14.22 -3.36 -0.80
C ILE A 261 12.94 -4.21 -0.75
N ASN A 262 12.56 -4.72 0.42
CA ASN A 262 11.34 -5.49 0.59
C ASN A 262 10.09 -4.65 0.31
N ALA A 263 10.00 -3.44 0.87
CA ALA A 263 8.90 -2.52 0.61
C ALA A 263 8.80 -2.15 -0.87
N LEU A 264 9.94 -1.89 -1.52
CA LEU A 264 10.01 -1.65 -2.95
C LEU A 264 9.49 -2.85 -3.75
N ASN A 265 9.96 -4.07 -3.47
CA ASN A 265 9.52 -5.26 -4.18
C ASN A 265 8.00 -5.45 -4.06
N HIS A 266 7.45 -5.27 -2.85
CA HIS A 266 6.00 -5.31 -2.64
C HIS A 266 5.25 -4.27 -3.46
N ALA A 267 5.73 -3.02 -3.48
CA ALA A 267 5.15 -1.98 -4.30
C ALA A 267 5.25 -2.31 -5.79
N ILE A 268 6.40 -2.72 -6.33
CA ILE A 268 6.52 -3.08 -7.76
C ILE A 268 5.53 -4.21 -8.13
N GLY A 269 5.38 -5.21 -7.27
CA GLY A 269 4.42 -6.29 -7.46
C GLY A 269 2.97 -5.81 -7.47
N ALA A 270 2.59 -4.92 -6.55
CA ALA A 270 1.23 -4.40 -6.44
C ALA A 270 0.81 -3.52 -7.63
N TYR A 271 1.77 -2.92 -8.32
CA TYR A 271 1.53 -2.13 -9.54
C TYR A 271 1.66 -3.00 -10.81
N SER A 272 1.55 -4.33 -10.71
CA SER A 272 1.78 -5.28 -11.82
C SER A 272 0.97 -4.97 -13.09
N GLU A 273 -0.28 -4.54 -12.92
CA GLU A 273 -1.17 -4.18 -14.04
C GLU A 273 -0.69 -2.94 -14.80
N TRP A 274 -0.08 -1.95 -14.12
CA TRP A 274 0.37 -0.72 -14.76
C TRP A 274 1.51 -0.94 -15.76
N TRP A 275 2.40 -1.89 -15.45
CA TRP A 275 3.57 -2.16 -16.28
C TRP A 275 3.20 -2.73 -17.66
N ILE A 276 1.95 -3.19 -17.86
CA ILE A 276 1.42 -3.60 -19.16
C ILE A 276 1.54 -2.44 -20.17
N GLY A 277 1.22 -1.22 -19.76
CA GLY A 277 1.33 -0.03 -20.61
C GLY A 277 2.74 0.60 -20.64
N HIS A 278 3.62 0.22 -19.71
CA HIS A 278 4.86 0.93 -19.40
C HIS A 278 6.05 -0.02 -19.18
N SER A 279 6.17 -1.01 -20.06
CA SER A 279 7.17 -2.07 -19.97
C SER A 279 8.62 -1.56 -20.09
N ASP A 280 8.81 -0.41 -20.73
CA ASP A 280 10.07 0.32 -20.79
C ASP A 280 10.54 0.80 -19.41
N VAL A 281 9.61 1.29 -18.59
CA VAL A 281 9.87 1.71 -17.21
C VAL A 281 10.14 0.49 -16.32
N LEU A 282 9.36 -0.60 -16.48
CA LEU A 282 9.58 -1.85 -15.76
C LEU A 282 11.00 -2.41 -16.00
N GLY A 283 11.55 -2.24 -17.21
CA GLY A 283 12.91 -2.63 -17.55
C GLY A 283 13.98 -2.07 -16.60
N GLN A 284 13.75 -0.89 -16.02
CA GLN A 284 14.66 -0.26 -15.06
C GLN A 284 14.62 -0.91 -13.67
N LEU A 285 13.50 -1.54 -13.31
CA LEU A 285 13.25 -2.16 -12.01
C LEU A 285 13.64 -3.65 -11.98
N ILE A 286 13.66 -4.31 -13.13
CA ILE A 286 14.02 -5.73 -13.28
C ILE A 286 15.39 -6.07 -12.66
N PRO A 287 16.48 -5.29 -12.86
CA PRO A 287 17.77 -5.59 -12.23
C PRO A 287 17.70 -5.65 -10.70
N THR A 288 16.91 -4.75 -10.08
CA THR A 288 16.71 -4.71 -8.63
C THR A 288 15.95 -5.94 -8.13
N LEU A 289 14.91 -6.36 -8.84
CA LEU A 289 14.21 -7.62 -8.56
C LEU A 289 15.15 -8.82 -8.70
N VAL A 290 15.94 -8.86 -9.77
CA VAL A 290 16.92 -9.94 -10.04
C VAL A 290 17.93 -10.05 -8.90
N ALA A 291 18.48 -8.93 -8.45
CA ALA A 291 19.38 -8.89 -7.30
C ALA A 291 18.69 -9.39 -6.01
N SER A 292 17.42 -9.03 -5.81
CA SER A 292 16.66 -9.41 -4.62
C SER A 292 16.40 -10.92 -4.50
N PHE A 293 16.26 -11.67 -5.61
CA PHE A 293 16.13 -13.13 -5.55
C PHE A 293 17.41 -13.85 -5.12
N GLN A 294 18.57 -13.18 -5.25
CA GLN A 294 19.86 -13.77 -4.91
C GLN A 294 20.19 -13.66 -3.42
N ASP A 295 19.34 -12.99 -2.64
CA ASP A 295 19.52 -12.71 -1.22
C ASP A 295 18.37 -13.31 -0.41
N THR A 296 18.70 -14.00 0.69
CA THR A 296 17.75 -14.75 1.51
C THR A 296 16.75 -13.90 2.28
N GLU A 297 17.07 -12.63 2.54
CA GLU A 297 16.19 -11.71 3.29
C GLU A 297 15.21 -10.98 2.38
N THR A 298 15.49 -10.93 1.07
CA THR A 298 14.65 -10.23 0.09
C THR A 298 14.01 -11.15 -0.96
N SER A 299 14.39 -12.43 -0.99
CA SER A 299 13.86 -13.39 -1.96
C SER A 299 12.35 -13.58 -1.87
N THR A 300 11.76 -13.51 -0.67
CA THR A 300 10.32 -13.73 -0.49
C THR A 300 9.51 -12.61 -1.15
N SER A 301 9.84 -11.34 -0.89
CA SER A 301 9.15 -10.18 -1.46
C SER A 301 9.34 -10.13 -2.98
N ALA A 302 10.56 -10.38 -3.44
CA ALA A 302 10.88 -10.40 -4.85
C ALA A 302 10.06 -11.47 -5.60
N THR A 303 9.92 -12.69 -5.03
CA THR A 303 9.22 -13.80 -5.73
C THR A 303 7.72 -13.62 -5.75
N LEU A 304 7.16 -12.86 -4.81
CA LEU A 304 5.79 -12.36 -4.92
C LEU A 304 5.69 -11.38 -6.08
N ALA A 305 6.52 -10.34 -6.08
CA ALA A 305 6.50 -9.29 -7.10
C ALA A 305 6.63 -9.85 -8.52
N LEU A 306 7.62 -10.71 -8.78
CA LEU A 306 7.80 -11.30 -10.10
C LEU A 306 6.65 -12.22 -10.51
N LYS A 307 6.03 -12.92 -9.55
CA LYS A 307 4.85 -13.72 -9.85
C LYS A 307 3.71 -12.81 -10.31
N ASP A 308 3.47 -11.70 -9.62
CA ASP A 308 2.39 -10.76 -9.94
C ASP A 308 2.65 -10.06 -11.28
N ILE A 309 3.89 -9.62 -11.53
CA ILE A 309 4.31 -9.04 -12.81
C ILE A 309 4.13 -10.04 -13.95
N THR A 310 4.60 -11.28 -13.82
CA THR A 310 4.48 -12.29 -14.89
C THR A 310 3.07 -12.86 -15.04
N LEU A 311 2.22 -12.66 -14.04
CA LEU A 311 0.79 -12.95 -14.13
C LEU A 311 0.11 -11.90 -15.02
N GLU A 312 0.31 -10.60 -14.73
CA GLU A 312 -0.37 -9.52 -15.44
C GLU A 312 0.29 -9.14 -16.77
N CYS A 313 1.60 -8.93 -16.78
CA CYS A 313 2.37 -8.59 -17.98
C CYS A 313 2.68 -9.83 -18.80
N THR A 314 1.97 -10.02 -19.91
CA THR A 314 2.17 -11.18 -20.77
C THR A 314 3.19 -10.87 -21.86
N THR A 315 2.75 -10.36 -23.00
CA THR A 315 3.58 -10.03 -24.15
C THR A 315 4.66 -8.99 -23.85
N SER A 316 4.38 -8.07 -22.93
CA SER A 316 5.29 -7.01 -22.47
C SER A 316 6.56 -7.55 -21.80
N MET A 317 6.52 -8.79 -21.29
CA MET A 317 7.68 -9.44 -20.67
C MET A 317 8.64 -10.10 -21.68
N ALA A 318 8.25 -10.23 -22.95
CA ALA A 318 9.04 -10.95 -23.95
C ALA A 318 10.49 -10.45 -24.09
N PRO A 319 10.79 -9.14 -24.08
CA PRO A 319 12.17 -8.65 -24.16
C PRO A 319 13.06 -9.07 -22.98
N PHE A 320 12.47 -9.26 -21.81
CA PHE A 320 13.18 -9.55 -20.56
C PHE A 320 13.21 -11.04 -20.22
N ALA A 321 12.36 -11.85 -20.88
CA ALA A 321 12.15 -13.25 -20.54
C ALA A 321 13.43 -14.11 -20.57
N PRO A 322 14.32 -14.02 -21.58
CA PRO A 322 15.54 -14.85 -21.60
C PRO A 322 16.47 -14.58 -20.41
N SER A 323 16.72 -13.31 -20.08
CA SER A 323 17.59 -12.93 -18.95
C SER A 323 16.96 -13.26 -17.59
N LEU A 324 15.65 -13.08 -17.46
CA LEU A 324 14.92 -13.42 -16.24
C LEU A 324 14.91 -14.93 -16.01
N LEU A 325 14.63 -15.74 -17.04
CA LEU A 325 14.68 -17.20 -16.95
C LEU A 325 16.05 -17.69 -16.47
N MET A 326 17.13 -17.18 -17.03
CA MET A 326 18.49 -17.50 -16.60
C MET A 326 18.71 -17.15 -15.12
N SER A 327 18.27 -15.97 -14.69
CA SER A 327 18.41 -15.50 -13.31
C SER A 327 17.59 -16.34 -12.33
N CYS A 328 16.36 -16.70 -12.70
CA CYS A 328 15.48 -17.57 -11.91
C CYS A 328 16.08 -18.97 -11.74
N GLN A 329 16.58 -19.57 -12.82
CA GLN A 329 17.24 -20.88 -12.78
C GLN A 329 18.52 -20.84 -11.92
N ALA A 330 19.32 -19.77 -12.04
CA ALA A 330 20.50 -19.59 -11.21
C ALA A 330 20.15 -19.47 -9.71
N ALA A 331 19.06 -18.75 -9.37
CA ALA A 331 18.59 -18.63 -7.99
C ALA A 331 18.12 -19.99 -7.43
N LEU A 332 17.40 -20.80 -8.23
CA LEU A 332 17.00 -22.16 -7.84
C LEU A 332 18.21 -23.08 -7.61
N ALA A 333 19.24 -22.98 -8.46
CA ALA A 333 20.43 -23.81 -8.38
C ALA A 333 21.30 -23.53 -7.15
N LYS A 334 21.28 -22.28 -6.63
CA LYS A 334 22.03 -21.91 -5.41
C LYS A 334 21.52 -22.58 -4.14
N GLY A 335 20.24 -22.98 -4.10
CA GLY A 335 19.65 -23.69 -2.96
C GLY A 335 19.45 -22.86 -1.69
N HIS A 336 19.53 -21.52 -1.77
CA HIS A 336 19.25 -20.62 -0.64
C HIS A 336 17.77 -20.30 -0.45
N LEU A 337 16.95 -20.56 -1.46
CA LEU A 337 15.51 -20.27 -1.46
C LEU A 337 14.72 -21.29 -0.63
N GLN A 338 13.70 -20.77 0.06
CA GLN A 338 12.71 -21.57 0.76
C GLN A 338 11.78 -22.29 -0.21
N GLN A 339 11.14 -23.36 0.26
CA GLN A 339 10.26 -24.19 -0.57
C GLN A 339 9.14 -23.39 -1.25
N ALA A 340 8.51 -22.47 -0.52
CA ALA A 340 7.45 -21.62 -1.06
C ALA A 340 7.96 -20.70 -2.18
N GLU A 341 9.16 -20.14 -2.01
CA GLU A 341 9.81 -19.28 -2.99
C GLU A 341 10.17 -20.06 -4.25
N CYS A 342 10.72 -21.27 -4.14
CA CYS A 342 11.03 -22.14 -5.27
C CYS A 342 9.78 -22.45 -6.12
N VAL A 343 8.66 -22.77 -5.46
CA VAL A 343 7.38 -23.05 -6.13
C VAL A 343 6.86 -21.79 -6.83
N ARG A 344 6.91 -20.63 -6.15
CA ARG A 344 6.45 -19.34 -6.69
C ARG A 344 7.30 -18.87 -7.87
N LEU A 345 8.61 -19.08 -7.81
CA LEU A 345 9.53 -18.79 -8.90
C LEU A 345 9.29 -19.70 -10.11
N MET A 346 8.92 -20.96 -9.87
CA MET A 346 8.56 -21.90 -10.93
C MET A 346 7.27 -21.50 -11.67
N TYR A 347 6.32 -20.87 -10.98
CA TYR A 347 5.17 -20.22 -11.63
C TYR A 347 5.63 -19.13 -12.61
N SER A 348 6.50 -18.24 -12.13
CA SER A 348 7.02 -17.13 -12.95
C SER A 348 7.79 -17.65 -14.16
N ILE A 349 8.60 -18.71 -13.98
CA ILE A 349 9.31 -19.40 -15.06
C ILE A 349 8.32 -19.89 -16.14
N GLY A 350 7.21 -20.53 -15.78
CA GLY A 350 6.25 -21.00 -16.77
C GLY A 350 5.56 -19.87 -17.55
N ARG A 351 5.25 -18.76 -16.89
CA ARG A 351 4.74 -17.54 -17.57
C ARG A 351 5.78 -16.98 -18.55
N LEU A 352 7.04 -16.88 -18.13
CA LEU A 352 8.14 -16.41 -18.98
C LEU A 352 8.44 -17.35 -20.15
N LEU A 353 8.35 -18.67 -19.97
CA LEU A 353 8.47 -19.63 -21.08
C LEU A 353 7.37 -19.43 -22.12
N SER A 354 6.15 -19.09 -21.69
CA SER A 354 4.98 -18.95 -22.56
C SER A 354 5.09 -17.75 -23.52
N VAL A 355 5.98 -16.79 -23.24
CA VAL A 355 6.19 -15.60 -24.08
C VAL A 355 7.37 -15.75 -25.06
N LEU A 356 8.16 -16.83 -24.93
CA LEU A 356 9.27 -17.13 -25.84
C LEU A 356 8.78 -17.68 -27.19
N PRO A 357 9.62 -17.64 -28.24
CA PRO A 357 9.42 -18.41 -29.45
C PRO A 357 9.27 -19.91 -29.13
N TYR A 358 8.40 -20.61 -29.88
CA TYR A 358 8.04 -22.01 -29.59
C TYR A 358 9.25 -22.95 -29.50
N GLU A 359 10.21 -22.81 -30.41
CA GLU A 359 11.42 -23.65 -30.42
C GLU A 359 12.28 -23.43 -29.17
N GLU A 360 12.53 -22.17 -28.80
CA GLU A 360 13.29 -21.81 -27.59
C GLU A 360 12.57 -22.27 -26.33
N MET A 361 11.24 -22.06 -26.26
CA MET A 361 10.41 -22.53 -25.17
C MET A 361 10.56 -24.04 -24.95
N LEU A 362 10.46 -24.84 -26.02
CA LEU A 362 10.59 -26.30 -25.92
C LEU A 362 11.96 -26.74 -25.40
N ILE A 363 13.04 -26.10 -25.88
CA ILE A 363 14.40 -26.40 -25.43
C ILE A 363 14.55 -26.10 -23.93
N GLN A 364 14.13 -24.90 -23.50
CA GLN A 364 14.23 -24.49 -22.09
C GLN A 364 13.34 -25.36 -21.18
N LEU A 365 12.12 -25.67 -21.62
CA LEU A 365 11.22 -26.56 -20.90
C LEU A 365 11.84 -27.95 -20.75
N GLY A 366 12.41 -28.52 -21.82
CA GLY A 366 13.09 -29.81 -21.79
C GLY A 366 14.22 -29.83 -20.77
N ASN A 367 15.04 -28.78 -20.72
CA ASN A 367 16.14 -28.67 -19.74
C ASN A 367 15.62 -28.66 -18.29
N ILE A 368 14.61 -27.81 -18.01
CA ILE A 368 14.03 -27.68 -16.66
C ILE A 368 13.42 -29.01 -16.21
N VAL A 369 12.59 -29.64 -17.07
CA VAL A 369 11.95 -30.92 -16.76
C VAL A 369 13.01 -31.99 -16.50
N THR A 370 14.02 -32.11 -17.37
CA THR A 370 15.10 -33.10 -17.22
C THR A 370 15.85 -32.94 -15.90
N GLU A 371 16.23 -31.71 -15.53
CA GLU A 371 16.90 -31.42 -14.26
C GLU A 371 16.07 -31.90 -13.06
N HIS A 372 14.78 -31.57 -13.04
CA HIS A 372 13.89 -31.89 -11.93
C HIS A 372 13.56 -33.38 -11.86
N THR A 373 13.35 -34.06 -12.99
CA THR A 373 13.10 -35.51 -13.04
C THR A 373 14.34 -36.29 -12.63
N ASN A 374 15.54 -35.83 -12.99
CA ASN A 374 16.79 -36.44 -12.55
C ASN A 374 16.97 -36.28 -11.03
N GLY A 375 16.65 -35.11 -10.48
CA GLY A 375 16.63 -34.88 -9.03
C GLY A 375 15.66 -35.82 -8.29
N ILE A 376 14.48 -36.07 -8.87
CA ILE A 376 13.52 -37.05 -8.33
C ILE A 376 14.10 -38.47 -8.39
N ALA A 377 14.63 -38.90 -9.54
CA ALA A 377 15.21 -40.22 -9.70
C ALA A 377 16.37 -40.49 -8.73
N GLN A 378 17.23 -39.48 -8.52
CA GLN A 378 18.31 -39.53 -7.55
C GLN A 378 17.78 -39.68 -6.12
N ALA A 379 16.78 -38.89 -5.73
CA ALA A 379 16.17 -38.97 -4.40
C ALA A 379 15.47 -40.32 -4.13
N LEU A 380 14.86 -40.92 -5.15
CA LEU A 380 14.23 -42.25 -5.08
C LEU A 380 15.25 -43.40 -4.98
N SER A 381 16.48 -43.18 -5.44
CA SER A 381 17.58 -44.15 -5.35
C SER A 381 18.24 -44.17 -3.97
N GLN A 382 18.00 -43.15 -3.14
CA GLN A 382 18.51 -43.05 -1.76
C GLN A 382 17.59 -43.78 -0.77
N PRO A 383 18.11 -44.27 0.37
CA PRO A 383 17.28 -44.91 1.40
C PRO A 383 16.18 -43.97 1.91
N ASN A 384 15.03 -44.55 2.26
CA ASN A 384 13.84 -43.83 2.68
C ASN A 384 14.13 -42.90 3.88
N SER A 385 14.22 -41.60 3.61
CA SER A 385 14.43 -40.55 4.60
C SER A 385 13.40 -39.43 4.44
N ASN A 386 13.14 -38.68 5.52
CA ASN A 386 12.26 -37.51 5.44
C ASN A 386 12.82 -36.44 4.49
N SER A 387 14.14 -36.34 4.37
CA SER A 387 14.80 -35.43 3.43
C SER A 387 14.50 -35.81 1.97
N SER A 388 14.67 -37.10 1.61
CA SER A 388 14.35 -37.60 0.26
C SER A 388 12.87 -37.39 -0.08
N LYS A 389 11.96 -37.65 0.88
CA LYS A 389 10.52 -37.41 0.70
C LYS A 389 10.22 -35.93 0.43
N ASN A 390 10.80 -35.02 1.23
CA ASN A 390 10.59 -33.58 1.08
C ASN A 390 11.14 -33.07 -0.26
N MET A 391 12.29 -33.57 -0.71
CA MET A 391 12.87 -33.22 -2.01
C MET A 391 11.97 -33.65 -3.17
N VAL A 392 11.49 -34.91 -3.15
CA VAL A 392 10.57 -35.42 -4.17
C VAL A 392 9.28 -34.59 -4.19
N LEU A 393 8.69 -34.32 -3.02
CA LEU A 393 7.47 -33.53 -2.91
C LEU A 393 7.66 -32.10 -3.44
N LEU A 394 8.78 -31.45 -3.12
CA LEU A 394 9.10 -30.11 -3.61
C LEU A 394 9.22 -30.10 -5.14
N ARG A 395 10.01 -31.02 -5.72
CA ARG A 395 10.22 -31.10 -7.17
C ARG A 395 8.91 -31.39 -7.92
N LEU A 396 8.06 -32.26 -7.38
CA LEU A 396 6.72 -32.51 -7.94
C LEU A 396 5.82 -31.27 -7.89
N ARG A 397 5.83 -30.52 -6.76
CA ARG A 397 5.08 -29.26 -6.64
C ARG A 397 5.57 -28.20 -7.63
N MET A 398 6.88 -28.08 -7.81
CA MET A 398 7.48 -27.18 -8.79
C MET A 398 7.04 -27.55 -10.20
N LEU A 399 7.20 -28.81 -10.63
CA LEU A 399 6.75 -29.27 -11.94
C LEU A 399 5.24 -29.09 -12.15
N GLY A 400 4.41 -29.40 -11.14
CA GLY A 400 2.97 -29.15 -11.21
C GLY A 400 2.64 -27.66 -11.40
N THR A 401 3.34 -26.78 -10.68
CA THR A 401 3.16 -25.32 -10.78
C THR A 401 3.59 -24.79 -12.13
N LEU A 402 4.71 -25.29 -12.67
CA LEU A 402 5.17 -24.99 -14.03
C LEU A 402 4.05 -25.27 -15.04
N CYS A 403 3.50 -26.49 -15.02
CA CYS A 403 2.42 -26.89 -15.93
C CYS A 403 1.16 -26.02 -15.82
N VAL A 404 0.78 -25.62 -14.60
CA VAL A 404 -0.41 -24.76 -14.39
C VAL A 404 -0.19 -23.33 -14.89
N SER A 405 1.04 -22.82 -14.78
CA SER A 405 1.36 -21.44 -15.15
C SER A 405 1.55 -21.23 -16.65
N MET A 406 1.92 -22.27 -17.39
CA MET A 406 2.16 -22.20 -18.83
C MET A 406 0.85 -22.07 -19.62
N TYR A 407 0.88 -21.27 -20.69
CA TYR A 407 -0.21 -21.15 -21.65
C TYR A 407 0.34 -21.19 -23.07
N LEU A 408 -0.44 -21.79 -23.98
CA LEU A 408 -0.13 -21.85 -25.41
C LEU A 408 -0.86 -20.72 -26.16
N ASN A 409 -0.25 -20.27 -27.26
CA ASN A 409 -0.57 -19.03 -27.97
C ASN A 409 -2.06 -18.77 -28.27
N ASP A 410 -2.88 -19.80 -28.43
CA ASP A 410 -4.32 -19.67 -28.73
C ASP A 410 -5.16 -19.09 -27.57
N LYS A 411 -4.58 -18.93 -26.37
CA LYS A 411 -5.23 -18.33 -25.18
C LYS A 411 -4.57 -17.01 -24.72
N ARG A 412 -3.77 -16.36 -25.57
CA ARG A 412 -3.15 -15.07 -25.23
C ARG A 412 -4.24 -14.02 -25.03
N LYS A 413 -4.47 -13.60 -23.78
CA LYS A 413 -5.01 -12.26 -23.53
C LYS A 413 -3.87 -11.32 -23.91
N ALA A 414 -3.90 -10.81 -25.14
CA ALA A 414 -2.90 -9.84 -25.57
C ALA A 414 -2.95 -8.65 -24.61
N ASP A 415 -1.79 -8.16 -24.21
CA ASP A 415 -1.72 -6.89 -23.49
C ASP A 415 -2.40 -5.82 -24.37
N PRO A 416 -3.24 -4.92 -23.81
CA PRO A 416 -3.80 -3.82 -24.56
C PRO A 416 -2.69 -3.06 -25.27
N PRO A 417 -2.90 -2.64 -26.54
CA PRO A 417 -1.89 -1.91 -27.28
C PRO A 417 -1.50 -0.64 -26.51
N THR A 418 -0.20 -0.44 -26.29
CA THR A 418 0.32 0.82 -25.75
C THR A 418 -0.13 1.95 -26.68
N LEU A 419 -1.08 2.78 -26.25
CA LEU A 419 -1.41 4.01 -26.94
C LEU A 419 -0.18 4.91 -26.83
N LEU A 420 0.65 4.94 -27.86
CA LEU A 420 1.66 5.98 -28.05
C LEU A 420 0.90 7.31 -28.16
N VAL A 421 0.75 8.01 -27.04
CA VAL A 421 0.37 9.42 -27.05
C VAL A 421 1.55 10.16 -27.67
N ILE A 422 1.46 10.44 -28.97
CA ILE A 422 2.38 11.32 -29.67
C ILE A 422 2.23 12.70 -29.01
N GLN A 423 3.27 13.14 -28.30
CA GLN A 423 3.35 14.49 -27.70
C GLN A 423 3.18 15.60 -28.73
#